data_AF-A0A7X1NI15-F1
#
_entry.id   AF-A0A7X1NI15-F1
#
_cell.length_a   1.000
_cell.length_b   1.000
_cell.length_c   1.000
_cell.angle_alpha   90.00
_cell.angle_beta   90.00
_cell.angle_gamma   90.00
#
_symmetry.space_group_name_H-M   'P 1'
#
loop_
_entity.id
_entity.type
_entity.pdbx_description
1 polymer ?
#
loop_
_entity_poly.entity_id
_entity_poly.type
_entity_poly.pdbx_seq_one_letter_code
_entity_poly.pdbx_strand_id
1 'polypeptide(L)'
;MFDAEIAAKLLNRWTIKPPAAQHDTSQHDSYLDMLREGNLDFTHQMGRVTLGDVSADGLFDLESLVFVDGSRALRLRTPGAVPDWTQWAAFEPPVARGAENASLDASDESSSCTLEAPER
;
A
#
# COMPACT_ATOMS: atom_id res chain seq x y z
N MET A 1 -3.87 1.75 -8.53
CA MET A 1 -3.85 0.35 -8.06
C MET A 1 -3.19 -0.60 -9.05
N PHE A 2 -3.17 -0.30 -10.36
CA PHE A 2 -2.70 -1.25 -11.38
C PHE A 2 -1.27 -1.77 -11.12
N ASP A 3 -0.34 -0.92 -10.71
CA ASP A 3 1.06 -1.30 -10.49
C ASP A 3 1.21 -2.36 -9.39
N ALA A 4 0.50 -2.21 -8.27
CA ALA A 4 0.49 -3.19 -7.19
C ALA A 4 -0.09 -4.55 -7.62
N GLU A 5 -1.16 -4.55 -8.41
CA GLU A 5 -1.73 -5.79 -8.94
C GLU A 5 -0.82 -6.49 -9.94
N ILE A 6 -0.20 -5.71 -10.84
CA ILE A 6 0.76 -6.21 -11.82
C ILE A 6 1.94 -6.84 -11.08
N ALA A 7 2.51 -6.12 -10.11
CA ALA A 7 3.59 -6.62 -9.28
C ALA A 7 3.20 -7.91 -8.55
N ALA A 8 2.06 -7.94 -7.85
CA ALA A 8 1.61 -9.13 -7.13
C ALA A 8 1.48 -10.35 -8.07
N LYS A 9 0.90 -10.18 -9.26
CA LYS A 9 0.78 -11.25 -10.26
C LYS A 9 2.15 -11.74 -10.74
N LEU A 10 3.07 -10.83 -11.06
CA LEU A 10 4.42 -11.18 -11.52
C LEU A 10 5.20 -11.93 -10.43
N LEU A 11 5.16 -11.43 -9.20
CA LEU A 11 5.86 -12.01 -8.06
C LEU A 11 5.33 -13.41 -7.72
N ASN A 12 4.01 -13.58 -7.69
CA ASN A 12 3.38 -14.88 -7.44
C ASN A 12 3.73 -15.91 -8.52
N ARG A 13 3.80 -15.49 -9.79
CA ARG A 13 4.26 -16.35 -10.89
C ARG A 13 5.73 -16.76 -10.70
N TRP A 14 6.56 -15.82 -10.28
CA TRP A 14 7.98 -16.06 -10.06
C TRP A 14 8.26 -17.01 -8.88
N THR A 15 7.46 -16.94 -7.81
CA THR A 15 7.55 -17.88 -6.68
C THR A 15 7.22 -19.32 -7.07
N ILE A 16 6.30 -19.53 -8.02
CA ILE A 16 5.88 -20.88 -8.48
C ILE A 16 6.90 -21.47 -9.47
N LYS A 17 7.52 -20.63 -10.31
CA LYS A 17 8.48 -21.06 -11.32
C LYS A 17 9.69 -20.12 -11.32
N PRO A 18 10.55 -20.21 -10.30
CA PRO A 18 11.78 -19.44 -10.30
C PRO A 18 12.64 -19.87 -11.50
N PRO A 19 13.29 -18.93 -12.21
CA PRO A 19 14.29 -19.27 -13.21
C PRO A 19 15.32 -20.21 -12.58
N ALA A 20 15.68 -21.28 -13.28
CA ALA A 20 16.48 -22.40 -12.76
C ALA A 20 17.91 -22.05 -12.28
N ALA A 21 18.29 -20.77 -12.23
CA ALA A 21 19.65 -20.30 -12.01
C ALA A 21 19.89 -19.58 -10.67
N GLN A 22 18.90 -19.43 -9.78
CA GLN A 22 19.05 -18.56 -8.60
C GLN A 22 18.55 -19.25 -7.33
N HIS A 23 19.42 -20.09 -6.75
CA HIS A 23 19.15 -20.85 -5.52
C HIS A 23 20.02 -20.41 -4.33
N ASP A 24 20.80 -19.34 -4.50
CA ASP A 24 21.59 -18.72 -3.44
C ASP A 24 20.98 -17.37 -3.08
N THR A 25 21.20 -16.96 -1.83
CA THR A 25 20.76 -15.75 -1.09
C THR A 25 20.55 -14.41 -1.85
N SER A 26 20.95 -14.26 -3.12
CA SER A 26 20.64 -13.15 -4.03
C SER A 26 19.22 -13.15 -4.61
N GLN A 27 18.40 -14.15 -4.27
CA GLN A 27 17.00 -14.23 -4.71
C GLN A 27 16.18 -13.02 -4.22
N HIS A 28 16.56 -12.35 -3.12
CA HIS A 28 15.85 -11.15 -2.64
C HIS A 28 15.92 -9.97 -3.61
N ASP A 29 17.06 -9.77 -4.26
CA ASP A 29 17.22 -8.67 -5.21
C ASP A 29 16.64 -9.01 -6.58
N SER A 30 16.64 -10.30 -6.93
CA SER A 30 16.31 -10.74 -8.30
C SER A 30 14.85 -10.50 -8.73
N TYR A 31 13.86 -10.58 -7.82
CA TYR A 31 12.49 -10.17 -8.18
C TYR A 31 12.30 -8.66 -8.16
N LEU A 32 12.97 -7.95 -7.26
CA LEU A 32 12.90 -6.51 -7.20
C LEU A 32 13.46 -5.92 -8.50
N ASP A 33 14.54 -6.50 -9.01
CA ASP A 33 15.12 -6.14 -10.30
C ASP A 33 14.18 -6.48 -11.46
N MET A 34 13.51 -7.63 -11.46
CA MET A 34 12.47 -7.94 -12.46
C MET A 34 11.35 -6.87 -12.48
N LEU A 35 10.92 -6.36 -11.32
CA LEU A 35 9.90 -5.31 -11.26
C LEU A 35 10.44 -3.97 -11.80
N ARG A 36 11.71 -3.64 -11.48
CA ARG A 36 12.38 -2.44 -11.99
C ARG A 36 12.58 -2.51 -13.51
N GLU A 37 12.96 -3.67 -14.04
CA GLU A 37 13.02 -3.93 -15.49
C GLU A 37 11.66 -3.76 -16.16
N GLY A 38 10.58 -4.12 -15.46
CA GLY A 38 9.21 -3.87 -15.87
C GLY A 38 8.76 -2.41 -15.78
N ASN A 39 9.68 -1.47 -15.46
CA ASN A 39 9.42 -0.05 -15.26
C ASN A 39 8.37 0.24 -14.18
N LEU A 40 8.38 -0.56 -13.10
CA LEU A 40 7.56 -0.32 -11.92
C LEU A 40 8.39 0.45 -10.88
N ASP A 41 7.95 1.66 -10.56
CA ASP A 41 8.56 2.50 -9.53
C ASP A 41 7.96 2.18 -8.16
N PHE A 42 8.79 1.70 -7.23
CA PHE A 42 8.35 1.34 -5.89
C PHE A 42 9.42 1.57 -4.83
N THR A 43 8.97 1.74 -3.59
CA THR A 43 9.81 1.67 -2.39
C THR A 43 9.62 0.32 -1.71
N HIS A 44 10.71 -0.39 -1.46
CA HIS A 44 10.71 -1.65 -0.72
C HIS A 44 10.79 -1.39 0.79
N GLN A 45 9.88 -1.99 1.55
CA GLN A 45 9.76 -1.86 3.01
C GLN A 45 9.67 -3.24 3.67
N MET A 46 10.45 -3.43 4.72
CA MET A 46 10.40 -4.61 5.60
C MET A 46 9.97 -4.18 7.00
N GLY A 47 9.11 -4.97 7.62
CA GLY A 47 8.58 -4.70 8.95
C GLY A 47 8.27 -5.98 9.71
N ARG A 48 7.83 -5.81 10.96
CA ARG A 48 7.30 -6.89 11.80
C ARG A 48 5.94 -6.48 12.33
N VAL A 49 5.01 -7.42 12.33
CA VAL A 49 3.66 -7.23 12.84
C VAL A 49 3.46 -8.11 14.07
N THR A 50 3.04 -7.47 15.15
CA THR A 50 2.58 -8.11 16.39
C THR A 50 1.06 -8.14 16.38
N LEU A 51 0.46 -9.29 16.68
CA LEU A 51 -0.98 -9.42 16.84
C LEU A 51 -1.39 -8.96 18.26
N GLY A 52 -1.61 -7.66 18.47
CA GLY A 52 -2.19 -7.11 19.71
C GLY A 52 -1.48 -7.56 21.00
N ASP A 53 -2.25 -7.72 22.09
CA ASP A 53 -1.78 -8.12 23.44
C ASP A 53 -1.46 -9.64 23.54
N VAL A 54 -1.21 -10.29 22.40
CA VAL A 54 -0.82 -11.70 22.36
C VAL A 54 0.70 -11.78 22.38
N SER A 55 1.22 -12.57 23.31
CA SER A 55 2.64 -12.83 23.59
C SER A 55 3.51 -12.89 22.33
N ALA A 56 4.77 -12.45 22.46
CA ALA A 56 5.79 -12.30 21.41
C ALA A 56 6.11 -13.53 20.52
N ASP A 57 5.38 -14.65 20.68
CA ASP A 57 5.47 -15.84 19.84
C ASP A 57 4.73 -15.71 18.50
N GLY A 58 3.93 -14.65 18.30
CA GLY A 58 3.16 -14.38 17.09
C GLY A 58 3.73 -13.28 16.17
N LEU A 59 5.05 -13.18 16.06
CA LEU A 59 5.69 -12.18 15.19
C LEU A 59 5.65 -12.62 13.72
N PHE A 60 4.94 -11.87 12.90
CA PHE A 60 4.98 -12.03 11.44
C PHE A 60 5.99 -11.04 10.87
N ASP A 61 6.88 -11.50 9.99
CA ASP A 61 7.64 -10.56 9.16
C ASP A 61 6.71 -10.08 8.05
N LEU A 62 6.77 -8.79 7.73
CA LEU A 62 5.95 -8.16 6.71
C LEU A 62 6.87 -7.55 5.66
N GLU A 63 6.54 -7.81 4.41
CA GLU A 63 7.22 -7.21 3.28
C GLU A 63 6.22 -6.45 2.42
N SER A 64 6.54 -5.20 2.11
CA SER A 64 5.67 -4.29 1.34
C SER A 64 6.45 -3.55 0.26
N LEU A 65 5.88 -3.52 -0.94
CA LEU A 65 6.28 -2.64 -2.04
C LEU A 65 5.25 -1.52 -2.14
N VAL A 66 5.68 -0.28 -1.96
CA VAL A 66 4.82 0.91 -2.02
C VAL A 66 5.04 1.62 -3.35
N PHE A 67 4.00 1.73 -4.16
CA PHE A 67 4.05 2.34 -5.49
C PHE A 67 3.76 3.84 -5.43
N VAL A 68 4.06 4.56 -6.52
CA VAL A 68 3.91 6.02 -6.62
C VAL A 68 2.48 6.48 -6.37
N ASP A 69 1.49 5.69 -6.78
CA ASP A 69 0.07 5.96 -6.55
C ASP A 69 -0.39 5.66 -5.10
N GLY A 70 0.54 5.23 -4.22
CA GLY A 70 0.28 4.86 -2.84
C GLY A 70 -0.28 3.45 -2.65
N SER A 71 -0.54 2.72 -3.75
CA SER A 71 -0.96 1.32 -3.68
C SER A 71 0.19 0.45 -3.21
N ARG A 72 -0.13 -0.75 -2.70
CA ARG A 72 0.86 -1.62 -2.08
C ARG A 72 0.73 -3.05 -2.55
N ALA A 73 1.86 -3.70 -2.87
CA ALA A 73 1.94 -5.15 -2.91
C ALA A 73 2.56 -5.62 -1.59
N LEU A 74 1.96 -6.61 -0.93
CA LEU A 74 2.34 -6.99 0.43
C LEU A 74 2.26 -8.50 0.62
N ARG A 75 3.19 -9.07 1.38
CA ARG A 75 3.17 -10.46 1.84
C ARG A 75 3.60 -10.57 3.30
N LEU A 76 3.19 -11.64 3.94
CA LEU A 76 3.52 -11.94 5.34
C LEU A 76 4.36 -13.22 5.41
N ARG A 77 5.28 -13.25 6.34
CA ARG A 77 5.99 -14.44 6.76
C ARG A 77 5.36 -14.98 8.03
N THR A 78 4.96 -16.25 7.99
CA THR A 78 4.45 -16.98 9.14
C THR A 78 5.47 -18.03 9.56
N PRO A 79 6.25 -17.78 10.63
CA PRO A 79 7.21 -18.77 11.12
C PRO A 79 6.52 -20.11 11.40
N GLY A 80 7.04 -21.19 10.82
CA GLY A 80 6.49 -22.55 11.00
C GLY A 80 5.43 -22.98 9.97
N ALA A 81 4.98 -22.09 9.07
CA ALA A 81 4.18 -22.48 7.91
C ALA A 81 5.06 -22.95 6.74
N VAL A 82 4.52 -23.81 5.86
CA VAL A 82 5.16 -24.20 4.59
C VAL A 82 4.17 -23.99 3.44
N PRO A 83 4.42 -23.06 2.51
CA PRO A 83 5.55 -22.12 2.49
C PRO A 83 5.49 -21.11 3.64
N ASP A 84 6.66 -20.62 4.06
CA ASP A 84 6.81 -19.69 5.19
C ASP A 84 6.36 -18.27 4.84
N TRP A 85 6.31 -17.93 3.55
CA TRP A 85 5.75 -16.68 3.02
C TRP A 85 4.38 -16.90 2.36
N THR A 86 3.46 -15.97 2.59
CA THR A 86 2.21 -15.90 1.82
C THR A 86 2.47 -15.46 0.38
N GLN A 87 1.48 -15.67 -0.47
CA GLN A 87 1.43 -14.99 -1.77
C GLN A 87 1.37 -13.47 -1.58
N TRP A 88 1.87 -12.76 -2.58
CA TRP A 88 1.75 -11.32 -2.69
C TRP A 88 0.30 -10.94 -2.96
N ALA A 89 -0.20 -9.98 -2.20
CA ALA A 89 -1.53 -9.39 -2.36
C ALA A 89 -1.42 -7.89 -2.64
N ALA A 90 -2.27 -7.38 -3.52
CA ALA A 90 -2.36 -5.96 -3.84
C ALA A 90 -3.40 -5.26 -2.96
N PHE A 91 -3.08 -4.07 -2.50
CA PHE A 91 -3.91 -3.24 -1.64
C PHE A 91 -4.00 -1.83 -2.23
N GLU A 92 -5.19 -1.25 -2.15
CA GLU A 92 -5.41 0.16 -2.48
C GLU A 92 -4.69 1.08 -1.50
N PRO A 93 -4.37 2.32 -1.93
CA PRO A 93 -3.85 3.33 -1.02
C PRO A 93 -4.81 3.51 0.16
N PRO A 94 -4.31 3.62 1.41
CA PRO A 94 -5.17 3.88 2.55
C PRO A 94 -5.89 5.22 2.34
N VAL A 95 -7.22 5.19 2.25
CA VAL A 95 -8.02 6.41 2.18
C VAL A 95 -7.82 7.16 3.49
N ALA A 96 -7.30 8.38 3.42
CA ALA A 96 -7.20 9.24 4.59
C ALA A 96 -8.62 9.52 5.11
N ARG A 97 -9.00 8.83 6.19
CA ARG A 97 -10.22 9.13 6.95
C ARG A 97 -10.05 10.52 7.58
N GLY A 98 -10.40 11.55 6.82
CA GLY A 98 -10.20 12.95 7.21
C GLY A 98 -10.46 14.00 6.13
N ALA A 99 -10.68 13.63 4.87
CA ALA A 99 -10.93 14.58 3.79
C ALA A 99 -12.40 14.71 3.36
N GLU A 100 -13.35 14.14 4.10
CA GLU A 100 -14.79 14.16 3.74
C GLU A 100 -15.63 15.20 4.49
N ASN A 101 -15.05 15.99 5.43
CA ASN A 101 -15.79 16.98 6.24
C ASN A 101 -15.44 18.45 5.96
N ALA A 102 -14.73 18.78 4.87
CA ALA A 102 -14.24 20.16 4.65
C ALA A 102 -14.85 20.88 3.44
N SER A 103 -15.89 20.35 2.78
CA SER A 103 -16.44 21.00 1.57
C SER A 103 -17.97 20.97 1.47
N LEU A 104 -18.66 21.14 2.60
CA LEU A 104 -20.09 21.43 2.64
C LEU A 104 -20.34 22.47 3.74
N ASP A 105 -20.02 23.73 3.49
CA ASP A 105 -20.91 24.87 3.76
C ASP A 105 -20.22 26.20 3.38
N ALA A 106 -21.02 27.20 3.02
CA ALA A 106 -20.68 28.59 2.71
C ALA A 106 -20.37 28.94 1.25
N SER A 107 -21.36 28.78 0.38
CA SER A 107 -21.73 29.70 -0.72
C SER A 107 -23.18 29.33 -1.07
N ASP A 108 -24.20 30.17 -1.10
CA ASP A 108 -24.35 31.60 -1.38
C ASP A 108 -25.81 31.94 -1.02
N GLU A 109 -26.10 33.07 -0.38
CA GLU A 109 -27.26 33.86 -0.82
C GLU A 109 -26.97 35.34 -0.60
N SER A 110 -26.57 35.96 -1.70
CA SER A 110 -26.71 37.39 -1.95
C SER A 110 -28.17 37.81 -1.87
N SER A 111 -28.53 38.81 -1.04
CA SER A 111 -29.46 39.91 -1.39
C SER A 111 -29.83 40.79 -0.20
N SER A 112 -29.29 42.01 -0.16
CA SER A 112 -30.08 43.25 -0.30
C SER A 112 -29.27 44.45 0.20
N CYS A 113 -28.76 45.24 -0.75
CA CYS A 113 -28.31 46.60 -0.49
C CYS A 113 -29.53 47.52 -0.31
N THR A 114 -29.48 48.44 0.66
CA THR A 114 -29.45 49.92 0.45
C THR A 114 -30.15 50.68 1.59
N LEU A 115 -29.41 51.67 2.11
CA LEU A 115 -29.76 52.85 2.90
C LEU A 115 -31.25 53.22 3.09
N GLU A 116 -31.64 53.55 4.33
CA GLU A 116 -32.16 54.89 4.68
C GLU A 116 -32.15 55.11 6.21
N ALA A 117 -31.57 56.23 6.66
CA ALA A 117 -31.90 56.92 7.92
C ALA A 117 -32.52 58.26 7.50
N PRO A 118 -33.53 58.82 8.19
CA PRO A 118 -33.24 59.61 9.40
C PRO A 118 -34.37 59.75 10.47
N GLU A 119 -33.92 60.19 11.66
CA GLU A 119 -34.52 61.12 12.65
C GLU A 119 -36.03 61.15 12.97
N ARG A 120 -36.37 60.90 14.24
CA ARG A 120 -36.81 61.93 15.21
C ARG A 120 -36.87 61.41 16.64
#